data_AF-C4KDM3-F1
#
_entry.id   AF-C4KDM3-F1
#
_cell.length_a   1.000
_cell.length_b   1.000
_cell.length_c   1.000
_cell.angle_alpha   90.00
_cell.angle_beta   90.00
_cell.angle_gamma   90.00
#
_symmetry.space_group_name_H-M   'P 1'
#
loop_
_entity.id
_entity.type
_entity.pdbx_description
1 polymer ?
#
loop_
_entity_poly.entity_id
_entity_poly.type
_entity_poly.pdbx_seq_one_letter_code
_entity_poly.pdbx_strand_id
1 'polypeptide(L)'
;MSDIKLFRLQSGKALELQGDASDLEKPLQTLIEANLDTLLGIRFLATEYSTGKTHAGRIDSLGLDENNCPVILEYKRSVGENVINQGLFYLDWLMDHQAEFKLLVMDQLGKPAADAIDWTAPRLVCIAADFTKYDGHAVQQINRNIELIRYRRFGDELLLLELANAASANAGKATTTKAVKPAKAAPAPAAEPTSAKGAGGDRSYADWLPLLPPHLCELVASLEGHVLSLGDDVQRKELKLYVAFKRLKNFATVVPQRARSLLYLHVDPDQVQPLPSNGRDVRQQGHWGTGDLELALASQADLDAVKPLILMAYEGRAVAATSASGYGS
;
A
#
# COMPACT_ATOMS: atom_id res chain seq x y z
N MET A 1 -15.01 -11.60 15.45
CA MET A 1 -15.25 -12.63 14.42
C MET A 1 -16.27 -12.06 13.47
N SER A 2 -15.84 -11.57 12.32
CA SER A 2 -16.72 -11.36 11.18
C SER A 2 -17.09 -12.74 10.65
N ASP A 3 -18.28 -13.23 11.01
CA ASP A 3 -18.85 -14.46 10.45
C ASP A 3 -19.34 -14.14 9.02
N ILE A 4 -18.38 -14.00 8.09
CA ILE A 4 -18.67 -13.65 6.71
C ILE A 4 -19.37 -14.83 6.06
N LYS A 5 -20.65 -14.64 5.73
CA LYS A 5 -21.46 -15.62 5.00
C LYS A 5 -21.52 -15.26 3.54
N LEU A 6 -21.14 -16.20 2.68
CA LEU A 6 -21.21 -16.04 1.23
C LEU A 6 -22.39 -16.84 0.69
N PHE A 7 -23.21 -16.21 -0.16
CA PHE A 7 -24.35 -16.86 -0.79
C PHE A 7 -24.25 -16.78 -2.31
N ARG A 8 -24.49 -17.90 -2.99
CA ARG A 8 -24.73 -17.95 -4.43
C ARG A 8 -26.22 -17.71 -4.68
N LEU A 9 -26.55 -16.68 -5.46
CA LEU A 9 -27.92 -16.38 -5.87
C LEU A 9 -28.21 -16.99 -7.25
N GLN A 10 -29.23 -17.85 -7.34
CA GLN A 10 -29.72 -18.39 -8.60
C GLN A 10 -31.24 -18.28 -8.65
N SER A 11 -31.77 -17.57 -9.64
CA SER A 11 -33.21 -17.33 -9.82
C SER A 11 -33.92 -16.83 -8.55
N GLY A 12 -33.28 -15.90 -7.83
CA GLY A 12 -33.80 -15.32 -6.58
C GLY A 12 -33.74 -16.23 -5.36
N LYS A 13 -33.15 -17.43 -5.46
CA LYS A 13 -32.89 -18.33 -4.32
C LYS A 13 -31.45 -18.22 -3.87
N ALA A 14 -31.25 -18.12 -2.56
CA ALA A 14 -29.93 -18.09 -1.95
C ALA A 14 -29.48 -19.50 -1.54
N LEU A 15 -28.26 -19.87 -1.95
CA LEU A 15 -27.55 -21.04 -1.48
C LEU A 15 -26.30 -20.57 -0.72
N GLU A 16 -26.21 -20.87 0.58
CA GLU A 16 -25.03 -20.57 1.36
C GLU A 16 -23.84 -21.41 0.88
N LEU A 17 -22.73 -20.75 0.58
CA LEU A 17 -21.46 -21.40 0.33
C LEU A 17 -20.76 -21.52 1.68
N GLN A 18 -20.51 -22.75 2.12
CA GLN A 18 -19.80 -23.00 3.37
C GLN A 18 -18.35 -22.56 3.22
N GLY A 19 -17.95 -21.60 4.04
CA GLY A 19 -16.58 -21.13 4.10
C GLY A 19 -15.75 -22.08 4.96
N ASP A 20 -14.65 -22.57 4.41
CA ASP A 20 -13.63 -23.29 5.15
C ASP A 20 -12.42 -22.37 5.37
N ALA A 21 -11.86 -22.45 6.57
CA ALA A 21 -10.51 -21.98 6.86
C ALA A 21 -9.84 -23.05 7.69
N SER A 22 -9.37 -24.09 7.02
CA SER A 22 -8.44 -25.03 7.62
C SER A 22 -7.11 -24.34 7.90
N ASP A 23 -6.36 -24.87 8.84
CA ASP A 23 -4.94 -24.52 9.06
C ASP A 23 -4.18 -24.55 7.73
N LEU A 24 -3.18 -23.65 7.59
CA LEU A 24 -2.50 -23.46 6.31
C LEU A 24 -1.80 -24.76 5.87
N GLU A 25 -2.30 -25.31 4.77
CA GLU A 25 -1.64 -26.39 4.05
C GLU A 25 -0.75 -25.80 2.95
N LYS A 26 0.37 -26.47 2.65
CA LYS A 26 1.31 -26.07 1.59
C LYS A 26 0.63 -25.70 0.24
N PRO A 27 -0.45 -26.37 -0.20
CA PRO A 27 -1.17 -25.97 -1.41
C PRO A 27 -1.71 -24.53 -1.39
N LEU A 28 -2.14 -24.02 -0.23
CA LEU A 28 -2.66 -22.64 -0.12
C LEU A 28 -1.53 -21.60 -0.21
N GLN A 29 -0.40 -21.87 0.44
CA GLN A 29 0.81 -21.04 0.27
C GLN A 29 1.20 -20.97 -1.21
N THR A 30 1.30 -22.11 -1.89
CA THR A 30 1.64 -22.16 -3.32
C THR A 30 0.61 -21.43 -4.19
N LEU A 31 -0.69 -21.56 -3.89
CA LEU A 31 -1.74 -20.83 -4.59
C LEU A 31 -1.57 -19.32 -4.45
N ILE A 32 -1.29 -18.85 -3.23
CA ILE A 32 -1.09 -17.43 -2.94
C ILE A 32 0.19 -16.95 -3.64
N GLU A 33 1.33 -17.63 -3.46
CA GLU A 33 2.62 -17.32 -4.11
C GLU A 33 2.48 -17.16 -5.63
N ALA A 34 1.80 -18.10 -6.29
CA ALA A 34 1.58 -18.07 -7.74
C ALA A 34 0.71 -16.90 -8.21
N ASN A 35 -0.06 -16.28 -7.31
CA ASN A 35 -1.03 -15.23 -7.62
C ASN A 35 -0.79 -13.94 -6.82
N LEU A 36 0.38 -13.77 -6.20
CA LEU A 36 0.65 -12.66 -5.27
C LEU A 36 0.44 -11.27 -5.88
N ASP A 37 0.73 -11.12 -7.17
CA ASP A 37 0.51 -9.85 -7.87
C ASP A 37 -1.00 -9.55 -8.00
N THR A 38 -1.76 -10.52 -8.51
CA THR A 38 -3.22 -10.45 -8.62
C THR A 38 -3.91 -10.29 -7.27
N LEU A 39 -3.43 -10.94 -6.21
CA LEU A 39 -4.08 -10.94 -4.91
C LEU A 39 -3.70 -9.71 -4.08
N LEU A 40 -2.42 -9.34 -4.05
CA LEU A 40 -1.86 -8.41 -3.06
C LEU A 40 -0.95 -7.31 -3.66
N GLY A 41 -0.79 -7.27 -4.99
CA GLY A 41 0.12 -6.33 -5.66
C GLY A 41 1.60 -6.61 -5.32
N ILE A 42 1.95 -7.87 -5.09
CA ILE A 42 3.30 -8.27 -4.70
C ILE A 42 3.90 -9.13 -5.82
N ARG A 43 5.04 -8.71 -6.34
CA ARG A 43 5.84 -9.54 -7.25
C ARG A 43 6.60 -10.56 -6.41
N PHE A 44 6.36 -11.84 -6.67
CA PHE A 44 7.01 -12.95 -5.97
C PHE A 44 8.51 -13.01 -6.27
N LEU A 45 9.33 -13.35 -5.27
CA LEU A 45 10.78 -13.50 -5.40
C LEU A 45 11.28 -14.89 -5.01
N ALA A 46 10.84 -15.41 -3.87
CA ALA A 46 11.29 -16.71 -3.37
C ALA A 46 10.30 -17.32 -2.39
N THR A 47 10.32 -18.65 -2.30
CA THR A 47 9.60 -19.46 -1.31
C THR A 47 10.59 -20.13 -0.39
N GLU A 48 10.23 -20.32 0.88
CA GLU A 48 11.02 -21.04 1.90
C GLU A 48 12.48 -20.55 1.98
N TYR A 49 12.68 -19.23 1.96
CA TYR A 49 13.99 -18.60 1.87
C TYR A 49 14.80 -18.80 3.15
N SER A 50 15.98 -19.40 3.03
CA SER A 50 16.86 -19.67 4.18
C SER A 50 17.65 -18.42 4.56
N THR A 51 17.64 -18.04 5.85
CA THR A 51 18.40 -16.89 6.37
C THR A 51 19.84 -17.24 6.77
N GLY A 52 20.38 -18.32 6.19
CA GLY A 52 21.73 -18.81 6.45
C GLY A 52 21.92 -19.43 7.83
N LYS A 53 23.17 -19.81 8.13
CA LYS A 53 23.52 -20.57 9.34
C LYS A 53 23.46 -19.75 10.63
N THR A 54 23.65 -18.43 10.53
CA THR A 54 23.72 -17.53 11.69
C THR A 54 22.35 -17.24 12.29
N HIS A 55 21.34 -17.03 11.44
CA HIS A 55 19.97 -16.82 11.89
C HIS A 55 19.17 -18.13 11.96
N ALA A 56 19.60 -19.17 11.24
CA ALA A 56 19.03 -20.52 11.23
C ALA A 56 17.50 -20.56 11.05
N GLY A 57 16.95 -19.54 10.41
CA GLY A 57 15.53 -19.37 10.15
C GLY A 57 15.16 -19.65 8.69
N ARG A 58 13.87 -19.58 8.43
CA ARG A 58 13.30 -19.78 7.10
C ARG A 58 12.09 -18.87 6.96
N ILE A 59 12.19 -17.95 6.01
CA ILE A 59 11.12 -17.02 5.64
C ILE A 59 10.19 -17.76 4.69
N ASP A 60 8.88 -17.75 4.94
CA ASP A 60 7.94 -18.54 4.11
C ASP A 60 7.90 -18.03 2.67
N SER A 61 7.76 -16.72 2.46
CA SER A 61 7.92 -16.13 1.11
C SER A 61 8.52 -14.72 1.16
N LEU A 62 9.25 -14.37 0.09
CA LEU A 62 9.76 -13.03 -0.19
C LEU A 62 9.10 -12.45 -1.43
N GLY A 63 8.86 -11.14 -1.40
CA GLY A 63 8.29 -10.41 -2.52
C GLY A 63 8.70 -8.93 -2.57
N LEU A 64 8.25 -8.24 -3.62
CA LEU A 64 8.45 -6.81 -3.84
C LEU A 64 7.11 -6.16 -4.17
N ASP A 65 6.64 -5.22 -3.35
CA ASP A 65 5.32 -4.60 -3.55
C ASP A 65 5.29 -3.58 -4.72
N GLU A 66 4.10 -3.03 -4.98
CA GLU A 66 3.83 -2.00 -6.00
C GLU A 66 4.70 -0.75 -5.82
N ASN A 67 5.11 -0.45 -4.58
CA ASN A 67 5.95 0.70 -4.24
C ASN A 67 7.45 0.37 -4.29
N ASN A 68 7.80 -0.83 -4.76
CA ASN A 68 9.15 -1.39 -4.70
C ASN A 68 9.68 -1.57 -3.27
N CYS A 69 8.81 -1.67 -2.26
CA CYS A 69 9.23 -2.01 -0.92
C CYS A 69 9.41 -3.54 -0.79
N PRO A 70 10.48 -4.00 -0.12
CA PRO A 70 10.63 -5.41 0.24
C PRO A 70 9.46 -5.92 1.07
N VAL A 71 9.00 -7.14 0.80
CA VAL A 71 7.90 -7.79 1.52
C VAL A 71 8.34 -9.15 2.04
N ILE A 72 8.13 -9.36 3.33
CA ILE A 72 8.17 -10.68 3.97
C ILE A 72 6.74 -11.15 4.13
N LEU A 73 6.46 -12.37 3.70
CA LEU A 73 5.18 -13.04 3.92
C LEU A 73 5.39 -14.23 4.84
N GLU A 74 4.58 -14.31 5.89
CA GLU A 74 4.60 -15.38 6.87
C GLU A 74 3.19 -15.95 7.02
N TYR A 75 3.08 -17.27 7.03
CA TYR A 75 1.79 -17.94 7.08
C TYR A 75 1.60 -18.66 8.40
N LYS A 76 0.45 -18.40 9.03
CA LYS A 76 0.11 -18.98 10.31
C LYS A 76 -0.51 -20.36 10.10
N ARG A 77 0.14 -21.40 10.59
CA ARG A 77 -0.33 -22.79 10.51
C ARG A 77 -1.33 -23.15 11.59
N SER A 78 -1.42 -22.36 12.66
CA SER A 78 -2.43 -22.53 13.72
C SER A 78 -2.64 -21.24 14.49
N VAL A 79 -3.82 -21.03 15.07
CA VAL A 79 -4.16 -19.78 15.80
C VAL A 79 -3.18 -19.44 16.95
N GLY A 80 -2.51 -20.44 17.53
CA GLY A 80 -1.56 -20.24 18.63
C GLY A 80 -0.15 -19.81 18.21
N GLU A 81 0.18 -19.82 16.92
CA GLU A 81 1.53 -19.55 16.44
C GLU A 81 1.92 -18.06 16.49
N ASN A 82 3.15 -17.78 16.91
CA ASN A 82 3.64 -16.41 17.05
C ASN A 82 4.29 -15.88 15.77
N VAL A 83 3.49 -15.86 14.69
CA VAL A 83 3.91 -15.48 13.34
C VAL A 83 4.43 -14.04 13.28
N ILE A 84 3.88 -13.14 14.10
CA ILE A 84 4.29 -11.73 14.15
C ILE A 84 5.74 -11.61 14.63
N ASN A 85 6.11 -12.30 15.73
CA ASN A 85 7.47 -12.22 16.25
C ASN A 85 8.49 -12.87 15.30
N GLN A 86 8.13 -13.94 14.59
CA GLN A 86 8.98 -14.54 13.55
C GLN A 86 9.20 -13.54 12.41
N GLY A 87 8.12 -12.96 11.90
CA GLY A 87 8.21 -11.94 10.85
C GLY A 87 9.02 -10.71 11.25
N LEU A 88 8.92 -10.25 12.51
CA LEU A 88 9.75 -9.16 13.03
C LEU A 88 11.24 -9.53 13.06
N PHE A 89 11.58 -10.74 13.48
CA PHE A 89 12.95 -11.24 13.43
C PHE A 89 13.50 -11.27 12.00
N TYR A 90 12.68 -11.63 11.02
CA TYR A 90 13.07 -11.63 9.61
C TYR A 90 13.15 -10.23 8.99
N LEU A 91 12.35 -9.27 9.47
CA LEU A 91 12.51 -7.87 9.08
C LEU A 91 13.88 -7.34 9.48
N ASP A 92 14.37 -7.67 10.68
CA ASP A 92 15.72 -7.28 11.10
C ASP A 92 16.78 -7.93 10.19
N TRP A 93 16.63 -9.23 9.89
CA TRP A 93 17.50 -9.93 8.94
C TRP A 93 17.53 -9.24 7.57
N LEU A 94 16.36 -8.90 7.01
CA LEU A 94 16.23 -8.26 5.70
C LEU A 94 16.98 -6.92 5.64
N MET A 95 16.93 -6.15 6.72
CA MET A 95 17.61 -4.87 6.82
C MET A 95 19.13 -5.01 6.96
N ASP A 96 19.61 -6.09 7.59
CA ASP A 96 21.04 -6.41 7.65
C ASP A 96 21.57 -7.03 6.34
N HIS A 97 20.70 -7.57 5.50
CA HIS A 97 21.04 -8.35 4.29
C HIS A 97 20.50 -7.71 2.99
N GLN A 98 20.44 -6.38 2.92
CA GLN A 98 19.90 -5.65 1.75
C GLN A 98 20.59 -6.00 0.43
N ALA A 99 21.92 -6.24 0.45
CA ALA A 99 22.66 -6.61 -0.74
C ALA A 99 22.23 -7.98 -1.30
N GLU A 100 21.96 -8.93 -0.42
CA GLU A 100 21.49 -10.27 -0.77
C GLU A 100 20.07 -10.20 -1.36
N PHE A 101 19.17 -9.46 -0.71
CA PHE A 101 17.82 -9.25 -1.24
C PHE A 101 17.83 -8.47 -2.57
N LYS A 102 18.70 -7.47 -2.72
CA LYS A 102 18.85 -6.74 -3.99
C LYS A 102 19.31 -7.66 -5.13
N LEU A 103 20.24 -8.58 -4.85
CA LEU A 103 20.67 -9.59 -5.81
C LEU A 103 19.50 -10.50 -6.21
N LEU A 104 18.71 -10.98 -5.24
CA LEU A 104 17.52 -11.77 -5.51
C LEU A 104 16.51 -11.03 -6.40
N VAL A 105 16.25 -9.75 -6.13
CA VAL A 105 15.38 -8.92 -6.98
C VAL A 105 15.97 -8.77 -8.39
N MET A 106 17.28 -8.56 -8.50
CA MET A 106 17.94 -8.44 -9.80
C MET A 106 17.83 -9.73 -10.62
N ASP A 107 17.96 -10.89 -9.98
CA ASP A 107 17.90 -12.20 -10.62
C ASP A 107 16.47 -12.55 -11.07
N GLN A 108 15.45 -12.19 -10.28
CA GLN A 108 14.05 -12.52 -10.56
C GLN A 108 13.32 -11.48 -11.40
N LEU A 109 13.57 -10.19 -11.17
CA LEU A 109 12.81 -9.07 -11.76
C LEU A 109 13.69 -8.13 -12.61
N GLY A 110 14.99 -8.37 -12.67
CA GLY A 110 15.93 -7.58 -13.45
C GLY A 110 16.47 -6.35 -12.73
N LYS A 111 17.51 -5.76 -13.33
CA LYS A 111 18.23 -4.60 -12.79
C LYS A 111 17.35 -3.38 -12.50
N PRO A 112 16.40 -2.97 -13.37
CA PRO A 112 15.55 -1.80 -13.08
C PRO A 112 14.76 -1.93 -11.78
N ALA A 113 14.21 -3.11 -11.49
CA ALA A 113 13.50 -3.36 -10.24
C ALA A 113 14.45 -3.33 -9.03
N ALA A 114 15.66 -3.89 -9.18
CA ALA A 114 16.68 -3.90 -8.13
C ALA A 114 17.21 -2.51 -7.77
N ASP A 115 17.29 -1.61 -8.75
CA ASP A 115 17.71 -0.21 -8.54
C ASP A 115 16.57 0.65 -7.98
N ALA A 116 15.32 0.24 -8.18
CA ALA A 116 14.13 0.94 -7.69
C ALA A 116 13.69 0.56 -6.27
N ILE A 117 14.37 -0.39 -5.60
CA ILE A 117 13.97 -0.86 -4.26
C ILE A 117 13.89 0.31 -3.27
N ASP A 118 12.74 0.47 -2.62
CA ASP A 118 12.52 1.42 -1.55
C ASP A 118 12.59 0.73 -0.18
N TRP A 119 13.72 0.93 0.50
CA TRP A 119 14.01 0.39 1.82
C TRP A 119 13.37 1.17 2.98
N THR A 120 12.68 2.28 2.71
CA THR A 120 12.14 3.14 3.77
C THR A 120 10.98 2.50 4.53
N ALA A 121 10.27 1.57 3.90
CA ALA A 121 9.06 0.98 4.46
C ALA A 121 8.86 -0.50 4.08
N PRO A 122 9.79 -1.40 4.46
CA PRO A 122 9.61 -2.83 4.29
C PRO A 122 8.33 -3.31 4.97
N ARG A 123 7.66 -4.28 4.36
CA ARG A 123 6.33 -4.75 4.75
C ARG A 123 6.41 -6.17 5.27
N LEU A 124 5.71 -6.44 6.38
CA LEU A 124 5.47 -7.79 6.87
C LEU A 124 3.98 -8.12 6.67
N VAL A 125 3.69 -9.19 5.95
CA VAL A 125 2.33 -9.67 5.72
C VAL A 125 2.17 -11.03 6.40
N CYS A 126 1.38 -11.07 7.45
CA CYS A 126 1.00 -12.31 8.11
C CYS A 126 -0.33 -12.80 7.54
N ILE A 127 -0.39 -14.03 7.03
CA ILE A 127 -1.60 -14.61 6.42
C ILE A 127 -2.08 -15.79 7.27
N ALA A 128 -3.36 -15.81 7.66
CA ALA A 128 -3.89 -16.82 8.57
C ALA A 128 -5.38 -17.10 8.35
N ALA A 129 -5.87 -18.23 8.86
CA ALA A 129 -7.31 -18.49 9.00
C ALA A 129 -7.96 -17.50 9.97
N ASP A 130 -7.29 -17.22 11.10
CA ASP A 130 -7.73 -16.21 12.06
C ASP A 130 -6.55 -15.65 12.88
N PHE A 131 -6.79 -14.50 13.50
CA PHE A 131 -5.91 -13.82 14.44
C PHE A 131 -6.64 -13.58 15.75
N THR A 132 -5.91 -13.73 16.85
CA THR A 132 -6.43 -13.39 18.16
C THR A 132 -6.58 -11.86 18.30
N LYS A 133 -7.42 -11.41 19.23
CA LYS A 133 -7.49 -9.98 19.58
C LYS A 133 -6.13 -9.40 20.02
N TYR A 134 -5.27 -10.24 20.60
CA TYR A 134 -3.95 -9.83 21.06
C TYR A 134 -3.00 -9.56 19.90
N ASP A 135 -3.07 -10.38 18.84
CA ASP A 135 -2.30 -10.17 17.61
C ASP A 135 -2.62 -8.80 16.98
N GLY A 136 -3.91 -8.48 16.87
CA GLY A 136 -4.36 -7.18 16.34
C GLY A 136 -3.90 -6.00 17.21
N HIS A 137 -4.01 -6.11 18.53
CA HIS A 137 -3.51 -5.07 19.44
C HIS A 137 -1.99 -4.93 19.39
N ALA A 138 -1.24 -6.03 19.28
CA ALA A 138 0.22 -5.99 19.20
C ALA A 138 0.69 -5.19 17.98
N VAL A 139 0.11 -5.45 16.81
CA VAL A 139 0.47 -4.73 15.57
C VAL A 139 0.21 -3.24 15.68
N GLN A 140 -0.88 -2.81 16.34
CA GLN A 140 -1.16 -1.38 16.55
C GLN A 140 -0.14 -0.67 17.44
N GLN A 141 0.54 -1.40 18.34
CA GLN A 141 1.58 -0.83 19.21
C GLN A 141 2.96 -0.86 18.55
N ILE A 142 3.14 -1.68 17.52
CA ILE A 142 4.41 -1.80 16.80
C ILE A 142 4.43 -0.73 15.70
N ASN A 143 5.40 0.18 15.78
CA ASN A 143 5.62 1.18 14.74
C ASN A 143 6.36 0.57 13.53
N ARG A 144 5.73 -0.42 12.88
CA ARG A 144 6.19 -1.12 11.67
C ARG A 144 5.01 -1.37 10.74
N ASN A 145 5.30 -1.54 9.46
CA ASN A 145 4.31 -1.82 8.43
C ASN A 145 3.95 -3.32 8.42
N ILE A 146 3.04 -3.71 9.33
CA ILE A 146 2.58 -5.10 9.48
C ILE A 146 1.12 -5.19 9.07
N GLU A 147 0.80 -6.14 8.21
CA GLU A 147 -0.56 -6.45 7.76
C GLU A 147 -0.94 -7.86 8.21
N LEU A 148 -2.11 -7.99 8.82
CA LEU A 148 -2.70 -9.26 9.21
C LEU A 148 -3.83 -9.56 8.23
N ILE A 149 -3.68 -10.57 7.38
CA ILE A 149 -4.67 -10.94 6.36
C ILE A 149 -5.33 -12.26 6.74
N ARG A 150 -6.65 -12.24 6.95
CA ARG A 150 -7.46 -13.44 7.10
C ARG A 150 -7.83 -13.99 5.74
N TYR A 151 -7.80 -15.32 5.58
CA TYR A 151 -8.36 -15.97 4.40
C TYR A 151 -9.57 -16.83 4.73
N ARG A 152 -10.47 -16.97 3.76
CA ARG A 152 -11.57 -17.94 3.74
C ARG A 152 -11.68 -18.53 2.34
N ARG A 153 -11.78 -19.86 2.21
CA ARG A 153 -12.07 -20.54 0.95
C ARG A 153 -13.53 -20.97 0.91
N PHE A 154 -14.18 -20.84 -0.25
CA PHE A 154 -15.54 -21.30 -0.45
C PHE A 154 -15.56 -22.30 -1.60
N GLY A 155 -15.40 -23.58 -1.27
CA GLY A 155 -15.06 -24.61 -2.27
C GLY A 155 -13.69 -24.36 -2.89
N ASP A 156 -13.51 -24.83 -4.14
CA ASP A 156 -12.19 -24.76 -4.79
C ASP A 156 -11.92 -23.44 -5.53
N GLU A 157 -12.96 -22.72 -5.92
CA GLU A 157 -12.89 -21.61 -6.89
C GLU A 157 -12.82 -20.22 -6.24
N LEU A 158 -13.20 -20.12 -4.97
CA LEU A 158 -13.42 -18.82 -4.32
C LEU A 158 -12.48 -18.68 -3.11
N LEU A 159 -11.71 -17.61 -3.12
CA LEU A 159 -10.82 -17.19 -2.04
C LEU A 159 -11.17 -15.77 -1.64
N LEU A 160 -11.45 -15.57 -0.36
CA LEU A 160 -11.63 -14.26 0.26
C LEU A 160 -10.39 -13.93 1.08
N LEU A 161 -9.90 -12.70 0.94
CA LEU A 161 -8.85 -12.11 1.76
C LEU A 161 -9.40 -10.86 2.49
N GLU A 162 -9.20 -10.78 3.79
CA GLU A 162 -9.68 -9.68 4.64
C GLU A 162 -8.53 -9.11 5.47
N LEU A 163 -8.32 -7.80 5.41
CA LEU A 163 -7.35 -7.12 6.26
C LEU A 163 -7.89 -6.98 7.69
N ALA A 164 -7.26 -7.66 8.64
CA ALA A 164 -7.72 -7.79 10.02
C ALA A 164 -7.35 -6.60 10.94
N ASN A 165 -6.35 -5.79 10.56
CA ASN A 165 -5.78 -4.74 11.41
C ASN A 165 -5.83 -3.34 10.76
N ALA A 166 -6.85 -3.05 9.95
CA ALA A 166 -6.97 -1.82 9.16
C ALA A 166 -6.86 -0.47 9.91
N ALA A 167 -6.79 -0.45 11.25
CA ALA A 167 -6.57 0.77 12.01
C ALA A 167 -5.09 1.21 12.04
N SER A 168 -4.76 2.09 11.08
CA SER A 168 -3.69 3.12 11.01
C SER A 168 -2.40 2.90 11.83
N ALA A 169 -1.36 2.40 11.16
CA ALA A 169 0.01 2.82 11.41
C ALA A 169 0.28 4.09 10.56
N ASN A 170 0.88 5.10 11.18
CA ASN A 170 1.21 6.43 10.64
C ASN A 170 0.12 7.52 10.68
N ALA A 171 -0.54 7.69 11.83
CA ALA A 171 -0.79 9.04 12.32
C ALA A 171 0.55 9.65 12.79
N GLY A 172 1.31 10.21 11.85
CA GLY A 172 2.43 11.09 12.18
C GLY A 172 1.93 12.17 13.13
N LYS A 173 2.63 12.36 14.25
CA LYS A 173 2.34 13.39 15.26
C LYS A 173 2.01 14.73 14.57
N ALA A 174 0.73 15.09 14.57
CA ALA A 174 0.35 16.49 14.58
C ALA A 174 0.90 17.07 15.88
N THR A 175 2.01 17.80 15.79
CA THR A 175 2.55 18.59 16.88
C THR A 175 1.52 19.64 17.25
N THR A 176 0.67 19.31 18.23
CA THR A 176 -0.16 20.26 18.94
C THR A 176 0.76 21.22 19.68
N THR A 177 1.02 22.37 19.07
CA THR A 177 1.69 23.50 19.73
C THR A 177 0.83 23.95 20.90
N LYS A 178 1.17 23.49 22.12
CA LYS A 178 0.67 24.09 23.35
C LYS A 178 1.12 25.55 23.39
N ALA A 179 0.12 26.44 23.45
CA ALA A 179 0.31 27.86 23.68
C ALA A 179 1.07 28.09 25.00
N VAL A 180 2.19 28.80 24.92
CA VAL A 180 2.85 29.44 26.06
C VAL A 180 2.92 30.94 25.77
N LYS A 181 2.35 31.73 26.68
CA LYS A 181 2.33 33.20 26.67
C LYS A 181 3.74 33.80 26.88
N PRO A 182 3.95 35.08 26.53
CA PRO A 182 5.25 35.59 26.05
C PRO A 182 6.16 36.06 27.18
N ALA A 183 7.47 35.84 27.03
CA ALA A 183 8.50 36.48 27.84
C ALA A 183 9.59 37.09 26.95
N LYS A 184 9.69 38.42 27.07
CA LYS A 184 10.72 39.41 26.72
C LYS A 184 11.93 39.00 25.85
N ALA A 185 12.14 39.86 24.86
CA ALA A 185 13.21 39.90 23.89
C ALA A 185 14.62 40.16 24.47
N ALA A 186 15.62 39.53 23.84
CA ALA A 186 16.96 40.06 23.65
C ALA A 186 17.45 39.63 22.24
N PRO A 187 18.23 40.46 21.51
CA PRO A 187 18.45 40.27 20.08
C PRO A 187 19.58 39.27 19.80
N ALA A 188 19.31 38.27 18.95
CA ALA A 188 20.33 37.43 18.34
C ALA A 188 20.81 38.05 17.01
N PRO A 189 22.12 37.95 16.68
CA PRO A 189 22.70 38.58 15.50
C PRO A 189 22.24 37.90 14.21
N ALA A 190 22.18 38.71 13.14
CA ALA A 190 21.75 38.32 11.80
C ALA A 190 22.51 37.10 11.27
N ALA A 191 21.77 36.02 11.01
CA ALA A 191 22.24 34.93 10.17
C ALA A 191 21.88 35.25 8.71
N GLU A 192 22.91 35.34 7.88
CA GLU A 192 22.84 35.56 6.44
C GLU A 192 22.03 34.44 5.74
N PRO A 193 21.36 34.75 4.62
CA PRO A 193 20.58 33.78 3.88
C PRO A 193 21.52 32.78 3.22
N THR A 194 21.59 31.56 3.73
CA THR A 194 22.26 30.46 3.05
C THR A 194 21.46 30.12 1.80
N SER A 195 21.93 30.67 0.69
CA SER A 195 21.57 30.29 -0.67
C SER A 195 21.40 28.78 -0.80
N ALA A 196 20.18 28.33 -1.08
CA ALA A 196 19.89 26.95 -1.45
C ALA A 196 20.56 26.67 -2.80
N LYS A 197 21.80 26.17 -2.75
CA LYS A 197 22.48 25.60 -3.91
C LYS A 197 21.70 24.35 -4.33
N GLY A 198 21.20 24.38 -5.57
CA GLY A 198 20.58 23.23 -6.20
C GLY A 198 21.57 22.07 -6.29
N ALA A 199 21.20 20.95 -5.69
CA ALA A 199 21.76 19.64 -5.99
C ALA A 199 20.68 18.88 -6.80
N GLY A 200 21.04 18.44 -8.00
CA GLY A 200 20.16 17.74 -8.93
C GLY A 200 19.89 16.30 -8.50
N GLY A 201 19.06 16.14 -7.48
CA GLY A 201 18.49 14.86 -7.07
C GLY A 201 17.00 15.01 -6.75
N ASP A 202 16.24 13.93 -6.91
CA ASP A 202 14.83 13.89 -6.55
C ASP A 202 14.64 14.13 -5.05
N ARG A 203 13.73 15.04 -4.69
CA ARG A 203 13.45 15.40 -3.30
C ARG A 203 12.44 14.44 -2.68
N SER A 204 12.62 14.16 -1.40
CA SER A 204 11.67 13.30 -0.69
C SER A 204 10.30 13.96 -0.51
N TYR A 205 9.26 13.17 -0.26
CA TYR A 205 7.93 13.68 0.07
C TYR A 205 7.98 14.67 1.25
N ALA A 206 8.68 14.27 2.31
CA ALA A 206 8.86 15.08 3.51
C ALA A 206 9.63 16.40 3.23
N ASP A 207 10.60 16.40 2.32
CA ASP A 207 11.33 17.61 1.92
C ASP A 207 10.48 18.56 1.05
N TRP A 208 9.50 18.02 0.32
CA TRP A 208 8.59 18.83 -0.48
C TRP A 208 7.60 19.63 0.36
N LEU A 209 7.03 19.03 1.41
CA LEU A 209 5.94 19.63 2.19
C LEU A 209 6.27 21.05 2.71
N PRO A 210 7.43 21.34 3.32
CA PRO A 210 7.77 22.69 3.81
C PRO A 210 7.97 23.73 2.70
N LEU A 211 8.13 23.30 1.45
CA LEU A 211 8.42 24.15 0.30
C LEU A 211 7.18 24.47 -0.53
N LEU A 212 6.07 23.79 -0.27
CA LEU A 212 4.81 24.05 -0.93
C LEU A 212 4.27 25.41 -0.49
N PRO A 213 3.75 26.22 -1.43
CA PRO A 213 2.95 27.40 -1.08
C PRO A 213 1.76 27.02 -0.18
N PRO A 214 1.27 27.92 0.69
CA PRO A 214 0.21 27.61 1.65
C PRO A 214 -1.03 26.96 1.02
N HIS A 215 -1.48 27.44 -0.14
CA HIS A 215 -2.64 26.87 -0.83
C HIS A 215 -2.42 25.42 -1.30
N LEU A 216 -1.20 25.03 -1.68
CA LEU A 216 -0.90 23.64 -2.06
C LEU A 216 -0.78 22.74 -0.83
N CYS A 217 -0.28 23.25 0.31
CA CYS A 217 -0.32 22.51 1.57
C CYS A 217 -1.76 22.18 1.98
N GLU A 218 -2.65 23.18 1.90
CA GLU A 218 -4.08 23.01 2.18
C GLU A 218 -4.74 22.04 1.20
N LEU A 219 -4.41 22.14 -0.10
CA LEU A 219 -4.90 21.22 -1.12
C LEU A 219 -4.48 19.77 -0.86
N VAL A 220 -3.21 19.53 -0.56
CA VAL A 220 -2.71 18.19 -0.22
C VAL A 220 -3.41 17.68 1.04
N ALA A 221 -3.51 18.49 2.10
CA ALA A 221 -4.21 18.09 3.32
C ALA A 221 -5.70 17.76 3.06
N SER A 222 -6.38 18.53 2.20
CA SER A 222 -7.76 18.28 1.78
C SER A 222 -7.89 16.97 1.00
N LEU A 223 -6.97 16.71 0.06
CA LEU A 223 -6.90 15.48 -0.70
C LEU A 223 -6.68 14.28 0.22
N GLU A 224 -5.67 14.32 1.08
CA GLU A 224 -5.38 13.22 2.01
C GLU A 224 -6.57 12.97 2.95
N GLY A 225 -7.17 14.03 3.51
CA GLY A 225 -8.34 13.93 4.37
C GLY A 225 -9.56 13.34 3.66
N HIS A 226 -9.79 13.73 2.40
CA HIS A 226 -10.86 13.14 1.59
C HIS A 226 -10.62 11.65 1.33
N VAL A 227 -9.42 11.27 0.90
CA VAL A 227 -9.08 9.87 0.60
C VAL A 227 -9.20 9.00 1.85
N LEU A 228 -8.74 9.47 3.00
CA LEU A 228 -8.88 8.78 4.29
C LEU A 228 -10.34 8.67 4.76
N SER A 229 -11.21 9.58 4.33
CA SER A 229 -12.64 9.54 4.67
C SER A 229 -13.46 8.53 3.87
N LEU A 230 -12.88 7.91 2.84
CA LEU A 230 -13.59 6.96 1.98
C LEU A 230 -13.92 5.64 2.69
N GLY A 231 -13.09 5.23 3.66
CA GLY A 231 -13.35 4.06 4.48
C GLY A 231 -12.28 3.83 5.55
N ASP A 232 -12.68 3.12 6.61
CA ASP A 232 -11.78 2.74 7.72
C ASP A 232 -10.69 1.74 7.29
N ASP A 233 -10.80 1.19 6.08
CA ASP A 233 -9.86 0.26 5.48
C ASP A 233 -8.79 0.92 4.60
N VAL A 234 -8.78 2.25 4.53
CA VAL A 234 -7.76 3.02 3.82
C VAL A 234 -6.51 3.20 4.68
N GLN A 235 -5.37 2.77 4.15
CA GLN A 235 -4.05 2.96 4.75
C GLN A 235 -3.26 4.02 3.98
N ARG A 236 -2.63 4.95 4.72
CA ARG A 236 -1.67 5.94 4.18
C ARG A 236 -0.25 5.46 4.43
N LYS A 237 0.55 5.35 3.38
CA LYS A 237 1.96 5.01 3.45
C LYS A 237 2.78 6.16 2.87
N GLU A 238 3.70 6.71 3.66
CA GLU A 238 4.68 7.66 3.16
C GLU A 238 5.90 6.88 2.65
N LEU A 239 6.24 7.08 1.39
CA LEU A 239 7.39 6.49 0.71
C LEU A 239 8.44 7.58 0.50
N LYS A 240 9.59 7.21 -0.08
CA LYS A 240 10.68 8.17 -0.30
C LYS A 240 10.22 9.41 -1.07
N LEU A 241 9.51 9.26 -2.18
CA LEU A 241 9.18 10.37 -3.10
C LEU A 241 7.71 10.78 -3.09
N TYR A 242 6.83 9.98 -2.51
CA TYR A 242 5.38 10.14 -2.63
C TYR A 242 4.64 9.51 -1.46
N VAL A 243 3.33 9.77 -1.36
CA VAL A 243 2.44 9.05 -0.45
C VAL A 243 1.54 8.12 -1.25
N ALA A 244 1.38 6.89 -0.78
CA ALA A 244 0.43 5.92 -1.32
C ALA A 244 -0.77 5.76 -0.39
N PHE A 245 -1.94 5.63 -0.99
CA PHE A 245 -3.17 5.21 -0.34
C PHE A 245 -3.55 3.84 -0.86
N LYS A 246 -3.76 2.91 0.06
CA LYS A 246 -4.01 1.51 -0.26
C LYS A 246 -5.11 0.90 0.61
N ARG A 247 -5.71 -0.16 0.08
CA ARG A 247 -6.46 -1.16 0.86
C ARG A 247 -5.57 -2.39 0.96
N LEU A 248 -5.89 -3.47 0.24
CA LEU A 248 -4.91 -4.53 -0.02
C LEU A 248 -3.83 -4.09 -1.02
N LYS A 249 -4.26 -3.36 -2.06
CA LYS A 249 -3.43 -2.76 -3.10
C LYS A 249 -3.53 -1.25 -3.08
N ASN A 250 -2.55 -0.57 -3.66
CA ASN A 250 -2.62 0.86 -3.92
C ASN A 250 -3.84 1.17 -4.80
N PHE A 251 -4.52 2.28 -4.51
CA PHE A 251 -5.54 2.83 -5.41
C PHE A 251 -5.27 4.27 -5.80
N ALA A 252 -4.49 5.01 -4.99
CA ALA A 252 -4.07 6.36 -5.28
C ALA A 252 -2.65 6.63 -4.78
N THR A 253 -1.89 7.45 -5.50
CA THR A 253 -0.61 7.99 -5.02
C THR A 253 -0.50 9.48 -5.26
N VAL A 254 0.17 10.20 -4.36
CA VAL A 254 0.29 11.66 -4.37
C VAL A 254 1.76 12.06 -4.40
N VAL A 255 2.14 12.78 -5.46
CA VAL A 255 3.50 13.27 -5.70
C VAL A 255 3.48 14.81 -5.71
N PRO A 256 3.95 15.47 -4.65
CA PRO A 256 4.04 16.91 -4.61
C PRO A 256 5.05 17.47 -5.62
N GLN A 257 4.75 18.62 -6.21
CA GLN A 257 5.66 19.39 -7.05
C GLN A 257 5.58 20.88 -6.69
N ARG A 258 6.50 21.68 -7.23
CA ARG A 258 6.62 23.11 -6.87
C ARG A 258 5.35 23.95 -7.13
N ALA A 259 4.58 23.62 -8.16
CA ALA A 259 3.44 24.43 -8.61
C ALA A 259 2.11 23.66 -8.62
N ARG A 260 2.12 22.36 -8.31
CA ARG A 260 0.96 21.47 -8.34
C ARG A 260 1.24 20.20 -7.55
N SER A 261 0.22 19.43 -7.25
CA SER A 261 0.34 18.04 -6.80
C SER A 261 -0.11 17.12 -7.93
N LEU A 262 0.64 16.05 -8.18
CA LEU A 262 0.20 14.99 -9.08
C LEU A 262 -0.48 13.89 -8.28
N LEU A 263 -1.69 13.54 -8.70
CA LEU A 263 -2.45 12.41 -8.19
C LEU A 263 -2.44 11.32 -9.27
N TYR A 264 -1.97 10.13 -8.94
CA TYR A 264 -2.09 8.97 -9.81
C TYR A 264 -3.15 8.03 -9.25
N LEU A 265 -4.04 7.55 -10.11
CA LEU A 265 -5.12 6.65 -9.74
C LEU A 265 -4.98 5.32 -10.48
N HIS A 266 -5.28 4.22 -9.79
CA HIS A 266 -5.46 2.90 -10.40
C HIS A 266 -6.84 2.84 -11.06
N VAL A 267 -6.97 3.60 -12.14
CA VAL A 267 -8.16 3.67 -12.98
C VAL A 267 -7.70 3.53 -14.40
N ASP A 268 -8.30 2.59 -15.14
CA ASP A 268 -8.02 2.42 -16.56
C ASP A 268 -8.44 3.69 -17.32
N PRO A 269 -7.50 4.41 -17.97
CA PRO A 269 -7.80 5.62 -18.72
C PRO A 269 -8.85 5.42 -19.82
N ASP A 270 -9.03 4.20 -20.33
CA ASP A 270 -10.02 3.88 -21.37
C ASP A 270 -11.46 3.91 -20.82
N GLN A 271 -11.65 3.77 -19.50
CA GLN A 271 -12.96 3.83 -18.84
C GLN A 271 -13.43 5.26 -18.55
N VAL A 272 -12.56 6.26 -18.74
CA VAL A 272 -12.79 7.66 -18.35
C VAL A 272 -12.66 8.60 -19.54
N GLN A 273 -12.97 8.13 -20.75
CA GLN A 273 -12.87 8.94 -21.97
C GLN A 273 -14.11 9.84 -22.16
N PRO A 274 -13.95 11.11 -22.56
CA PRO A 274 -12.67 11.81 -22.72
C PRO A 274 -12.02 12.10 -21.37
N LEU A 275 -10.68 12.00 -21.31
CA LEU A 275 -9.94 12.31 -20.08
C LEU A 275 -10.24 13.73 -19.59
N PRO A 276 -10.22 13.97 -18.26
CA PRO A 276 -10.26 15.31 -17.70
C PRO A 276 -9.20 16.22 -18.33
N SER A 277 -9.46 17.52 -18.41
CA SER A 277 -8.53 18.49 -19.00
C SER A 277 -7.17 18.53 -18.29
N ASN A 278 -7.13 18.15 -17.01
CA ASN A 278 -5.93 18.01 -16.19
C ASN A 278 -5.45 16.54 -16.07
N GLY A 279 -5.99 15.63 -16.88
CA GLY A 279 -5.74 14.20 -16.85
C GLY A 279 -4.85 13.68 -17.99
N ARG A 280 -4.11 12.60 -17.73
CA ARG A 280 -3.22 11.96 -18.72
C ARG A 280 -3.13 10.45 -18.50
N ASP A 281 -3.15 9.69 -19.59
CA ASP A 281 -2.77 8.27 -19.60
C ASP A 281 -1.25 8.13 -19.48
N VAL A 282 -0.78 7.47 -18.42
CA VAL A 282 0.64 7.26 -18.12
C VAL A 282 1.08 5.80 -18.18
N ARG A 283 0.26 4.86 -18.68
CA ARG A 283 0.57 3.42 -18.78
C ARG A 283 1.90 3.10 -19.46
N GLN A 284 2.36 3.95 -20.38
CA GLN A 284 3.58 3.80 -21.17
C GLN A 284 4.68 4.81 -20.80
N GLN A 285 4.59 5.40 -19.61
CA GLN A 285 5.47 6.47 -19.16
C GLN A 285 6.09 6.14 -17.82
N GLY A 286 7.38 6.47 -17.64
CA GLY A 286 7.99 6.43 -16.31
C GLY A 286 7.47 7.59 -15.46
N HIS A 287 6.97 7.30 -14.27
CA HIS A 287 6.54 8.30 -13.31
C HIS A 287 6.81 7.84 -11.86
N TRP A 288 6.72 8.79 -10.93
CA TRP A 288 6.73 8.49 -9.50
C TRP A 288 5.33 8.07 -9.05
N GLY A 289 5.26 7.22 -8.03
CA GLY A 289 3.98 6.65 -7.58
C GLY A 289 3.53 5.46 -8.43
N THR A 290 2.27 5.07 -8.23
CA THR A 290 1.63 3.98 -8.98
C THR A 290 0.24 4.39 -9.44
N GLY A 291 -0.24 3.78 -10.53
CA GLY A 291 -1.52 4.06 -11.16
C GLY A 291 -1.37 4.53 -12.61
N ASP A 292 -2.41 4.27 -13.40
CA ASP A 292 -2.40 4.45 -14.87
C ASP A 292 -2.90 5.83 -15.32
N LEU A 293 -3.66 6.51 -14.46
CA LEU A 293 -4.25 7.83 -14.72
C LEU A 293 -3.58 8.89 -13.85
N GLU A 294 -2.86 9.81 -14.48
CA GLU A 294 -2.29 11.00 -13.83
C GLU A 294 -3.31 12.16 -13.87
N LEU A 295 -3.43 12.87 -12.74
CA LEU A 295 -4.26 14.07 -12.59
C LEU A 295 -3.42 15.17 -11.94
N ALA A 296 -3.30 16.31 -12.62
CA ALA A 296 -2.62 17.49 -12.10
C ALA A 296 -3.58 18.36 -11.27
N LEU A 297 -3.27 18.57 -10.00
CA LEU A 297 -4.08 19.36 -9.06
C LEU A 297 -3.32 20.61 -8.62
N ALA A 298 -3.86 21.79 -8.91
CA ALA A 298 -3.29 23.07 -8.49
C ALA A 298 -4.26 23.89 -7.60
N SER A 299 -5.53 23.49 -7.53
CA SER A 299 -6.58 24.18 -6.80
C SER A 299 -7.60 23.23 -6.17
N GLN A 300 -8.39 23.75 -5.21
CA GLN A 300 -9.49 23.00 -4.62
C GLN A 300 -10.55 22.59 -5.65
N ALA A 301 -10.77 23.42 -6.69
CA ALA A 301 -11.68 23.12 -7.78
C ALA A 301 -11.22 21.89 -8.59
N ASP A 302 -9.91 21.75 -8.81
CA ASP A 302 -9.35 20.55 -9.46
C ASP A 302 -9.61 19.31 -8.61
N LEU A 303 -9.40 19.41 -7.29
CA LEU A 303 -9.68 18.31 -6.36
C LEU A 303 -11.16 17.92 -6.39
N ASP A 304 -12.07 18.89 -6.27
CA ASP A 304 -13.50 18.64 -6.27
C ASP A 304 -13.98 17.98 -7.58
N ALA A 305 -13.38 18.35 -8.72
CA ALA A 305 -13.68 17.75 -10.02
C ALA A 305 -13.24 16.28 -10.12
N VAL A 306 -12.16 15.88 -9.43
CA VAL A 306 -11.62 14.52 -9.52
C VAL A 306 -12.09 13.57 -8.42
N LYS A 307 -12.80 14.05 -7.39
CA LYS A 307 -13.36 13.20 -6.31
C LYS A 307 -14.11 11.95 -6.83
N PRO A 308 -14.94 12.03 -7.89
CA PRO A 308 -15.59 10.84 -8.44
C PRO A 308 -14.61 9.78 -8.96
N LEU A 309 -13.46 10.19 -9.51
CA LEU A 309 -12.41 9.27 -9.98
C LEU A 309 -11.64 8.65 -8.81
N ILE A 310 -11.40 9.42 -7.75
CA ILE A 310 -10.81 8.89 -6.51
C ILE A 310 -11.72 7.81 -5.93
N LEU A 311 -13.03 8.06 -5.87
CA LEU A 311 -14.01 7.07 -5.42
C LEU A 311 -14.00 5.83 -6.33
N MET A 312 -13.97 6.00 -7.66
CA MET A 312 -13.89 4.90 -8.61
C MET A 312 -12.64 4.02 -8.37
N ALA A 313 -11.49 4.65 -8.13
CA ALA A 313 -10.25 3.96 -7.79
C ALA A 313 -10.37 3.18 -6.47
N TYR A 314 -10.93 3.81 -5.43
CA TYR A 314 -11.15 3.20 -4.11
C TYR A 314 -12.07 1.97 -4.17
N GLU A 315 -13.15 2.06 -4.94
CA GLU A 315 -14.12 0.98 -5.10
C GLU A 315 -13.58 -0.17 -5.98
N GLY A 316 -12.47 0.03 -6.71
CA GLY A 316 -11.87 -0.97 -7.58
C GLY A 316 -12.78 -1.39 -8.75
N ARG A 317 -13.72 -0.51 -9.16
CA ARG A 317 -14.65 -0.80 -10.25
C ARG A 317 -13.91 -0.70 -11.58
N ALA A 318 -13.38 -1.83 -12.06
CA ALA A 318 -13.22 -2.00 -13.49
C ALA A 318 -14.62 -2.18 -14.09
N VAL A 319 -14.99 -1.39 -15.10
CA VAL A 319 -16.18 -1.69 -15.91
C VAL A 319 -15.91 -3.04 -16.56
N ALA A 320 -16.55 -4.10 -16.06
CA ALA A 320 -16.44 -5.42 -16.65
C ALA A 320 -16.74 -5.29 -18.15
N ALA A 321 -15.76 -5.63 -19.00
CA ALA A 321 -16.00 -5.79 -20.41
C ALA A 321 -17.14 -6.82 -20.53
N THR A 322 -18.30 -6.35 -20.97
CA THR A 322 -19.43 -7.21 -21.30
C THR A 322 -18.97 -8.10 -22.44
N SER A 323 -18.48 -9.30 -22.09
CA SER A 323 -18.37 -10.37 -23.06
C SER A 323 -19.78 -10.67 -23.53
N ALA A 324 -20.10 -10.18 -24.72
CA ALA A 324 -21.29 -10.57 -25.44
C ALA A 324 -21.23 -12.08 -25.65
N SER A 325 -21.87 -12.85 -24.77
CA SER A 325 -22.27 -14.21 -25.09
C SER A 325 -23.41 -14.10 -26.09
N GLY A 326 -23.04 -14.07 -27.36
CA GLY A 326 -23.94 -14.39 -28.44
C GLY A 326 -24.51 -15.78 -28.19
N TYR A 327 -25.71 -15.84 -27.62
CA TYR A 327 -26.57 -17.00 -27.77
C TYR A 327 -26.95 -17.08 -29.25
N GLY A 328 -26.13 -17.80 -30.02
CA GLY A 328 -26.50 -18.28 -31.33
C GLY A 328 -27.60 -19.31 -31.17
N SER A 329 -28.78 -19.01 -31.70
CA SER A 329 -29.80 -19.99 -32.11
C SER A 329 -29.47 -20.54 -33.49
#